data_AF-A0A2V7FLD9-F1
#
_entry.id   AF-A0A2V7FLD9-F1
#
_cell.length_a   1.000
_cell.length_b   1.000
_cell.length_c   1.000
_cell.angle_alpha   90.00
_cell.angle_beta   90.00
_cell.angle_gamma   90.00
#
_symmetry.space_group_name_H-M   'P 1'
#
loop_
_entity.id
_entity.type
_entity.pdbx_description
1 polymer ?
#
loop_
_entity_poly.entity_id
_entity_poly.type
_entity_poly.pdbx_seq_one_letter_code
_entity_poly.pdbx_strand_id
1 'polypeptide(L)'
;MTHALYLLDPEAGAAWAPFLGARPLCELRAGAHLIRERWEAFVGAEAAGIFALPHLVGFTEPGVPAVTPRRPVTGPAVIGSSTFAPRGLAPALPDGAFRLTCGGITVGWGVARFLGEAGAYARELKPGWPALAAGDVAGFFGAVRPVAVDVAVLERTKRLAVVAGTFRWDDIGSWDALLRIRKPDARGNVVVGNVTLADDVRRSVVWSDSEHLAVIGLEDMVVVRANGHTLVMPTGRAERLKQLVQHL
;
A
#
# COMPACT_ATOMS: atom_id res chain seq x y z
N MET A 1 10.91 23.41 12.27
CA MET A 1 11.66 22.27 12.84
C MET A 1 11.91 21.24 11.76
N THR A 2 13.00 20.48 11.83
CA THR A 2 13.30 19.40 10.87
C THR A 2 12.56 18.11 11.29
N HIS A 3 11.78 17.55 10.37
CA HIS A 3 11.12 16.25 10.56
C HIS A 3 12.06 15.14 10.09
N ALA A 4 12.22 14.07 10.87
CA ALA A 4 12.90 12.87 10.38
C ALA A 4 12.01 12.14 9.36
N LEU A 5 12.57 11.65 8.25
CA LEU A 5 11.82 10.90 7.24
C LEU A 5 12.07 9.39 7.40
N TYR A 6 11.01 8.58 7.40
CA TYR A 6 11.08 7.13 7.29
C TYR A 6 10.22 6.66 6.12
N LEU A 7 10.65 5.59 5.45
CA LEU A 7 9.84 4.95 4.42
C LEU A 7 9.25 3.64 4.95
N LEU A 8 7.97 3.40 4.70
CA LEU A 8 7.27 2.21 5.17
C LEU A 8 6.84 1.33 4.00
N ASP A 9 7.28 0.08 4.02
CA ASP A 9 6.75 -0.95 3.13
C ASP A 9 5.34 -1.39 3.56
N PRO A 10 4.46 -1.69 2.58
CA PRO A 10 3.15 -2.29 2.83
C PRO A 10 3.24 -3.61 3.61
N GLU A 11 2.12 -4.03 4.21
CA GLU A 11 2.03 -5.37 4.82
C GLU A 11 2.12 -6.46 3.77
N ALA A 12 2.67 -7.61 4.17
CA ALA A 12 2.69 -8.78 3.32
C ALA A 12 1.24 -9.24 3.09
N GLY A 13 0.79 -9.24 1.84
CA GLY A 13 -0.46 -9.87 1.44
C GLY A 13 -0.39 -11.39 1.51
N ALA A 14 -1.55 -12.04 1.35
CA ALA A 14 -1.61 -13.49 1.19
C ALA A 14 -0.73 -13.91 0.01
N ALA A 15 0.08 -14.97 0.17
CA ALA A 15 1.07 -15.39 -0.83
C ALA A 15 0.49 -15.60 -2.24
N TRP A 16 -0.78 -15.99 -2.33
CA TRP A 16 -1.51 -16.23 -3.58
C TRP A 16 -2.14 -14.98 -4.20
N ALA A 17 -2.19 -13.86 -3.46
CA ALA A 17 -2.64 -12.54 -3.90
C ALA A 17 -1.42 -11.60 -4.04
N PRO A 18 -0.55 -11.83 -5.04
CA PRO A 18 0.81 -11.27 -5.13
C PRO A 18 0.86 -9.74 -5.29
N PHE A 19 -0.25 -9.09 -5.62
CA PHE A 19 -0.33 -7.62 -5.73
C PHE A 19 -1.01 -6.98 -4.52
N LEU A 20 -1.49 -7.78 -3.58
CA LEU A 20 -2.02 -7.29 -2.33
C LEU A 20 -0.83 -6.80 -1.48
N GLY A 21 -0.48 -5.52 -1.63
CA GLY A 21 0.59 -4.91 -0.86
C GLY A 21 2.02 -5.35 -1.20
N ALA A 22 2.35 -5.78 -2.42
CA ALA A 22 3.74 -6.09 -2.80
C ALA A 22 4.32 -5.14 -3.86
N ARG A 23 5.65 -4.96 -3.84
CA ARG A 23 6.44 -4.28 -4.89
C ARG A 23 7.18 -5.29 -5.78
N PRO A 24 7.23 -5.13 -7.11
CA PRO A 24 8.13 -5.91 -7.97
C PRO A 24 9.61 -5.69 -7.60
N LEU A 25 10.42 -6.75 -7.58
CA LEU A 25 11.84 -6.72 -7.21
C LEU A 25 12.72 -5.76 -8.05
N CYS A 26 12.31 -5.46 -9.28
CA CYS A 26 12.98 -4.46 -10.13
C CYS A 26 12.58 -3.01 -9.78
N GLU A 27 11.37 -2.78 -9.25
CA GLU A 27 10.95 -1.50 -8.68
C GLU A 27 11.56 -1.25 -7.29
N LEU A 28 12.00 -2.30 -6.58
CA LEU A 28 12.71 -2.18 -5.30
C LEU A 28 14.12 -1.57 -5.42
N ARG A 29 14.79 -1.60 -6.59
CA ARG A 29 16.16 -1.06 -6.73
C ARG A 29 16.18 0.31 -7.39
N ALA A 30 15.69 0.43 -8.62
CA ALA A 30 15.65 1.72 -9.32
C ALA A 30 14.48 2.58 -8.81
N GLY A 31 13.31 1.97 -8.58
CA GLY A 31 12.12 2.65 -8.12
C GLY A 31 12.21 3.12 -6.66
N ALA A 32 12.74 2.31 -5.74
CA ALA A 32 12.90 2.71 -4.34
C ALA A 32 13.93 3.83 -4.18
N HIS A 33 15.00 3.85 -4.98
CA HIS A 33 15.97 4.95 -4.99
C HIS A 33 15.30 6.25 -5.46
N LEU A 34 14.59 6.20 -6.59
CA LEU A 34 13.80 7.32 -7.12
C LEU A 34 12.67 7.75 -6.18
N ILE A 35 12.03 6.82 -5.46
CA ILE A 35 10.97 7.09 -4.49
C ILE A 35 11.55 7.75 -3.24
N ARG A 36 12.67 7.23 -2.74
CA ARG A 36 13.40 7.79 -1.60
C ARG A 36 13.86 9.21 -1.92
N GLU A 37 14.62 9.40 -3.00
CA GLU A 37 15.11 10.72 -3.42
C GLU A 37 13.96 11.71 -3.59
N ARG A 38 12.81 11.24 -4.09
CA ARG A 38 11.61 12.05 -4.21
C ARG A 38 11.00 12.41 -2.87
N TRP A 39 10.93 11.47 -1.92
CA TRP A 39 10.49 11.77 -0.56
C TRP A 39 11.45 12.70 0.17
N GLU A 40 12.75 12.51 -0.01
CA GLU A 40 13.79 13.35 0.59
C GLU A 40 13.72 14.77 0.04
N ALA A 41 13.57 14.91 -1.28
CA ALA A 41 13.34 16.20 -1.92
C ALA A 41 12.00 16.82 -1.49
N PHE A 42 10.95 16.02 -1.38
CA PHE A 42 9.62 16.48 -0.98
C PHE A 42 9.61 17.00 0.46
N VAL A 43 10.16 16.24 1.42
CA VAL A 43 10.21 16.63 2.83
C VAL A 43 11.32 17.63 3.13
N GLY A 44 12.37 17.68 2.30
CA GLY A 44 13.58 18.46 2.54
C GLY A 44 14.47 17.85 3.62
N ALA A 45 14.48 16.52 3.76
CA ALA A 45 15.28 15.79 4.74
C ALA A 45 15.69 14.41 4.22
N GLU A 46 16.90 13.96 4.53
CA GLU A 46 17.34 12.60 4.19
C GLU A 46 16.53 11.53 4.95
N ALA A 47 16.33 10.37 4.31
CA ALA A 47 15.62 9.27 4.93
C ALA A 47 16.47 8.64 6.06
N ALA A 48 15.94 8.63 7.27
CA ALA A 48 16.57 8.07 8.46
C ALA A 48 16.48 6.53 8.55
N GLY A 49 15.63 5.92 7.73
CA GLY A 49 15.49 4.46 7.67
C GLY A 49 14.37 4.00 6.75
N ILE A 50 14.48 2.75 6.31
CA ILE A 50 13.44 2.06 5.54
C ILE A 50 12.93 0.90 6.40
N PHE A 51 11.62 0.89 6.68
CA PHE A 51 10.95 -0.20 7.36
C PHE A 51 10.41 -1.18 6.34
N ALA A 52 11.01 -2.37 6.30
CA ALA A 52 10.72 -3.37 5.29
C ALA A 52 10.13 -4.66 5.87
N LEU A 53 9.66 -5.52 4.96
CA LEU A 53 9.23 -6.88 5.28
C LEU A 53 10.40 -7.71 5.83
N PRO A 54 10.14 -8.76 6.66
CA PRO A 54 11.18 -9.52 7.35
C PRO A 54 12.28 -10.08 6.43
N HIS A 55 11.92 -10.50 5.22
CA HIS A 55 12.87 -11.07 4.24
C HIS A 55 13.79 -10.02 3.59
N LEU A 56 13.54 -8.72 3.80
CA LEU A 56 14.38 -7.61 3.32
C LEU A 56 15.23 -6.98 4.43
N VAL A 57 15.03 -7.37 5.69
CA VAL A 57 15.77 -6.84 6.84
C VAL A 57 17.26 -7.17 6.73
N GLY A 58 18.13 -6.19 6.99
CA GLY A 58 19.58 -6.38 6.93
C GLY A 58 20.16 -6.31 5.52
N PHE A 59 19.34 -6.06 4.51
CA PHE A 59 19.81 -5.77 3.16
C PHE A 59 20.60 -4.44 3.16
N THR A 60 21.83 -4.47 2.68
CA THR A 60 22.74 -3.32 2.64
C THR A 60 23.06 -2.92 1.21
N GLU A 61 22.88 -1.64 0.89
CA GLU A 61 23.23 -1.06 -0.40
C GLU A 61 24.00 0.26 -0.18
N PRO A 62 25.10 0.52 -0.91
CA PRO A 62 25.86 1.76 -0.77
C PRO A 62 24.99 3.00 -1.01
N GLY A 63 25.02 3.96 -0.08
CA GLY A 63 24.27 5.21 -0.19
C GLY A 63 22.76 5.09 0.11
N VAL A 64 22.31 3.95 0.65
CA VAL A 64 20.92 3.74 1.09
C VAL A 64 20.88 3.58 2.62
N PRO A 65 19.94 4.24 3.33
CA PRO A 65 19.80 4.08 4.77
C PRO A 65 19.39 2.66 5.14
N ALA A 66 19.68 2.26 6.38
CA ALA A 66 19.50 0.88 6.83
C ALA A 66 18.05 0.39 6.64
N VAL A 67 17.93 -0.80 6.04
CA VAL A 67 16.68 -1.54 5.97
C VAL A 67 16.49 -2.28 7.29
N THR A 68 15.50 -1.86 8.07
CA THR A 68 15.30 -2.32 9.44
C THR A 68 13.89 -2.87 9.65
N PRO A 69 13.68 -3.72 10.68
CA PRO A 69 12.34 -4.11 11.08
C PRO A 69 11.50 -2.89 11.45
N ARG A 70 10.18 -2.99 11.25
CA ARG A 70 9.23 -1.99 11.74
C ARG A 70 9.41 -1.79 13.24
N ARG A 71 9.50 -0.54 13.68
CA ARG A 71 9.61 -0.15 15.08
C ARG A 71 8.84 1.15 15.35
N PRO A 72 8.46 1.43 16.60
CA PRO A 72 7.89 2.73 16.96
C PRO A 72 8.81 3.89 16.58
N VAL A 73 8.22 4.97 16.03
CA VAL A 73 8.90 6.23 15.72
C VAL A 73 8.32 7.34 16.59
N THR A 74 9.20 8.05 17.30
CA THR A 74 8.82 9.22 18.09
C THR A 74 8.97 10.47 17.21
N GLY A 75 7.92 11.28 17.16
CA GLY A 75 7.91 12.52 16.39
C GLY A 75 8.81 13.63 16.96
N PRO A 76 9.08 14.69 16.18
CA PRO A 76 8.47 14.99 14.88
C PRO A 76 9.10 14.18 13.72
N ALA A 77 8.27 13.41 13.01
CA ALA A 77 8.71 12.58 11.89
C ALA A 77 7.65 12.49 10.79
N VAL A 78 8.07 12.18 9.57
CA VAL A 78 7.22 11.82 8.44
C VAL A 78 7.44 10.35 8.13
N ILE A 79 6.35 9.59 8.05
CA ILE A 79 6.37 8.24 7.50
C ILE A 79 5.79 8.33 6.09
N GLY A 80 6.64 8.14 5.09
CA GLY A 80 6.27 8.08 3.68
C GLY A 80 6.03 6.63 3.25
N SER A 81 5.06 6.40 2.39
CA SER A 81 4.86 5.09 1.76
C SER A 81 6.03 4.81 0.82
N SER A 82 6.67 3.65 0.99
CA SER A 82 7.71 3.22 0.06
C SER A 82 7.14 2.91 -1.33
N THR A 83 5.83 2.73 -1.49
CA THR A 83 5.17 2.48 -2.79
C THR A 83 4.74 3.76 -3.52
N PHE A 84 5.02 4.92 -2.94
CA PHE A 84 4.60 6.21 -3.50
C PHE A 84 5.78 7.14 -3.74
N ALA A 85 5.88 7.72 -4.93
CA ALA A 85 6.92 8.67 -5.30
C ALA A 85 6.34 10.10 -5.40
N PRO A 86 6.48 10.96 -4.38
CA PRO A 86 5.99 12.33 -4.48
C PRO A 86 6.74 13.12 -5.57
N ARG A 87 6.16 14.21 -6.08
CA ARG A 87 6.87 15.13 -6.98
C ARG A 87 6.67 16.56 -6.50
N GLY A 88 7.72 17.37 -6.62
CA GLY A 88 7.75 18.74 -6.13
C GLY A 88 8.21 18.83 -4.67
N LEU A 89 8.15 20.04 -4.13
CA LEU A 89 8.45 20.33 -2.72
C LEU A 89 7.16 20.24 -1.91
N ALA A 90 7.23 19.69 -0.70
CA ALA A 90 6.12 19.78 0.22
C ALA A 90 5.88 21.26 0.56
N PRO A 91 4.61 21.69 0.72
CA PRO A 91 4.32 22.91 1.47
C PRO A 91 4.84 22.75 2.91
N ALA A 92 4.93 23.85 3.66
CA ALA A 92 5.32 23.79 5.07
C ALA A 92 4.51 22.72 5.81
N LEU A 93 5.21 21.68 6.28
CA LEU A 93 4.59 20.55 6.95
C LEU A 93 4.10 20.99 8.34
N PRO A 94 2.84 20.67 8.73
CA PRO A 94 2.31 21.07 10.03
C PRO A 94 3.12 20.50 11.19
N ASP A 95 3.22 21.26 12.30
CA ASP A 95 3.82 20.77 13.55
C ASP A 95 2.97 19.69 14.26
N GLY A 96 1.70 19.55 13.85
CA GLY A 96 0.73 18.58 14.36
C GLY A 96 0.67 17.27 13.55
N ALA A 97 -0.18 16.33 13.96
CA ALA A 97 -0.36 15.11 13.18
C ALA A 97 -1.05 15.47 11.84
N PHE A 98 -0.54 14.93 10.73
CA PHE A 98 -1.10 15.22 9.41
C PHE A 98 -1.09 13.98 8.54
N ARG A 99 -1.92 13.98 7.51
CA ARG A 99 -1.99 12.91 6.50
C ARG A 99 -1.69 13.52 5.14
N LEU A 100 -0.87 12.82 4.35
CA LEU A 100 -0.65 13.10 2.95
C LEU A 100 -1.46 12.09 2.14
N THR A 101 -2.34 12.60 1.29
CA THR A 101 -3.18 11.77 0.43
C THR A 101 -2.94 12.06 -1.04
N CYS A 102 -2.97 11.01 -1.86
CA CYS A 102 -2.89 11.09 -3.31
C CYS A 102 -4.06 10.28 -3.89
N GLY A 103 -5.01 10.95 -4.56
CA GLY A 103 -6.20 10.29 -5.09
C GLY A 103 -7.11 9.65 -4.02
N GLY A 104 -7.00 10.05 -2.75
CA GLY A 104 -7.73 9.44 -1.64
C GLY A 104 -6.98 8.30 -0.92
N ILE A 105 -5.86 7.81 -1.44
CA ILE A 105 -4.98 6.92 -0.65
C ILE A 105 -4.10 7.74 0.29
N THR A 106 -3.93 7.28 1.52
CA THR A 106 -2.77 7.66 2.34
C THR A 106 -1.46 7.27 1.64
N VAL A 107 -0.62 8.27 1.40
CA VAL A 107 0.74 8.05 0.88
C VAL A 107 1.80 8.42 1.90
N GLY A 108 1.44 9.13 2.96
CA GLY A 108 2.33 9.37 4.09
C GLY A 108 1.59 10.06 5.22
N TRP A 109 2.24 10.19 6.36
CA TRP A 109 1.68 10.92 7.49
C TRP A 109 2.77 11.53 8.37
N GLY A 110 2.43 12.65 8.99
CA GLY A 110 3.20 13.28 10.04
C GLY A 110 2.90 12.61 11.37
N VAL A 111 3.93 12.05 11.97
CA VAL A 111 3.94 11.68 13.38
C VAL A 111 4.34 12.94 14.16
N ALA A 112 3.34 13.70 14.58
CA ALA A 112 3.49 14.57 15.75
C ALA A 112 3.33 13.71 17.02
N ARG A 113 3.01 14.30 18.16
CA ARG A 113 2.40 13.54 19.27
C ARG A 113 1.06 12.92 18.81
N PHE A 114 1.09 11.86 17.99
CA PHE A 114 -0.06 11.15 17.40
C PHE A 114 -1.02 10.64 18.46
N LEU A 115 -0.48 10.32 19.63
CA LEU A 115 -1.22 9.93 20.81
C LEU A 115 -2.23 11.01 21.26
N GLY A 116 -1.98 12.30 20.96
CA GLY A 116 -2.86 13.39 21.37
C GLY A 116 -4.20 13.44 20.63
N GLU A 117 -4.20 13.31 19.30
CA GLU A 117 -5.43 13.37 18.49
C GLU A 117 -6.20 12.03 18.51
N ALA A 118 -5.49 10.88 18.47
CA ALA A 118 -6.12 9.58 18.66
C ALA A 118 -6.77 9.46 20.04
N GLY A 119 -6.09 9.95 21.09
CA GLY A 119 -6.66 10.03 22.44
C GLY A 119 -7.86 10.98 22.54
N ALA A 120 -7.94 12.01 21.69
CA ALA A 120 -9.04 12.97 21.69
C ALA A 120 -10.29 12.49 20.94
N TYR A 121 -10.15 11.73 19.85
CA TYR A 121 -11.26 11.43 18.92
C TYR A 121 -11.58 9.94 18.72
N ALA A 122 -10.60 9.05 18.86
CA ALA A 122 -10.78 7.61 18.64
C ALA A 122 -11.31 6.92 19.91
N ARG A 123 -12.62 7.05 20.14
CA ARG A 123 -13.32 6.49 21.31
C ARG A 123 -13.15 4.97 21.42
N GLU A 124 -13.01 4.29 20.29
CA GLU A 124 -12.77 2.86 20.16
C GLU A 124 -11.43 2.41 20.76
N LEU A 125 -10.46 3.34 20.82
CA LEU A 125 -9.13 3.10 21.37
C LEU A 125 -9.05 3.45 22.87
N LYS A 126 -10.04 4.18 23.39
CA LYS A 126 -10.07 4.67 24.78
C LYS A 126 -9.90 3.54 25.83
N PRO A 127 -10.50 2.35 25.68
CA PRO A 127 -10.32 1.28 26.67
C PRO A 127 -8.88 0.75 26.76
N GLY A 128 -8.12 0.79 25.66
CA GLY A 128 -6.72 0.34 25.64
C GLY A 128 -5.71 1.37 26.11
N TRP A 129 -6.10 2.64 26.27
CA TRP A 129 -5.17 3.73 26.57
C TRP A 129 -4.32 3.53 27.83
N PRO A 130 -4.88 3.03 28.96
CA PRO A 130 -4.08 2.75 30.15
C PRO A 130 -3.00 1.68 29.91
N ALA A 131 -3.32 0.63 29.16
CA ALA A 131 -2.37 -0.43 28.80
C ALA A 131 -1.25 0.13 27.92
N LEU A 132 -1.60 0.91 26.89
CA LEU A 132 -0.62 1.55 26.02
C LEU A 132 0.29 2.53 26.78
N ALA A 133 -0.27 3.32 27.70
CA ALA A 133 0.49 4.25 28.54
C ALA A 133 1.44 3.52 29.51
N ALA A 134 1.12 2.29 29.90
CA ALA A 134 1.97 1.42 30.70
C ALA A 134 2.99 0.61 29.86
N GLY A 135 2.99 0.77 28.53
CA GLY A 135 3.85 0.02 27.60
C GLY A 135 3.33 -1.37 27.24
N ASP A 136 2.12 -1.74 27.67
CA ASP A 136 1.47 -3.01 27.36
C ASP A 136 0.72 -2.95 26.03
N VAL A 137 1.44 -3.23 24.95
CA VAL A 137 0.91 -3.24 23.58
C VAL A 137 -0.09 -4.38 23.37
N ALA A 138 0.15 -5.55 23.97
CA ALA A 138 -0.75 -6.69 23.84
C ALA A 138 -2.09 -6.44 24.54
N GLY A 139 -2.05 -5.88 25.75
CA GLY A 139 -3.24 -5.44 26.49
C GLY A 139 -3.98 -4.32 25.78
N PHE A 140 -3.28 -3.39 25.10
CA PHE A 140 -3.92 -2.40 24.25
C PHE A 140 -4.76 -3.07 23.14
N PHE A 141 -4.18 -3.96 22.35
CA PHE A 141 -4.91 -4.63 21.25
C PHE A 141 -6.04 -5.55 21.76
N GLY A 142 -5.89 -6.16 22.92
CA GLY A 142 -6.94 -6.96 23.55
C GLY A 142 -8.14 -6.14 24.06
N ALA A 143 -7.94 -4.84 24.34
CA ALA A 143 -8.95 -3.97 24.93
C ALA A 143 -9.68 -3.08 23.91
N VAL A 144 -9.14 -2.88 22.71
CA VAL A 144 -9.69 -1.97 21.70
C VAL A 144 -10.53 -2.68 20.64
N ARG A 145 -11.41 -1.93 19.97
CA ARG A 145 -12.12 -2.43 18.79
C ARG A 145 -11.40 -1.97 17.51
N PRO A 146 -11.20 -2.87 16.53
CA PRO A 146 -10.63 -2.48 15.24
C PRO A 146 -11.57 -1.50 14.54
N VAL A 147 -11.00 -0.39 14.06
CA VAL A 147 -11.73 0.66 13.36
C VAL A 147 -10.78 1.33 12.38
N ALA A 148 -11.28 1.69 11.20
CA ALA A 148 -10.51 2.45 10.24
C ALA A 148 -10.14 3.83 10.82
N VAL A 149 -8.91 4.27 10.59
CA VAL A 149 -8.43 5.58 11.07
C VAL A 149 -9.27 6.73 10.51
N ASP A 150 -9.78 6.59 9.28
CA ASP A 150 -10.67 7.52 8.62
C ASP A 150 -11.91 7.80 9.48
N VAL A 151 -12.56 6.73 9.96
CA VAL A 151 -13.77 6.79 10.79
C VAL A 151 -13.46 7.21 12.23
N ALA A 152 -12.37 6.68 12.79
CA ALA A 152 -12.05 6.84 14.20
C ALA A 152 -11.50 8.23 14.54
N VAL A 153 -10.82 8.88 13.59
CA VAL A 153 -10.09 10.12 13.81
C VAL A 153 -10.43 11.16 12.76
N LEU A 154 -10.32 10.84 11.46
CA LEU A 154 -10.34 11.85 10.41
C LEU A 154 -11.71 12.47 10.17
N GLU A 155 -12.78 11.68 10.25
CA GLU A 155 -14.16 12.17 10.17
C GLU A 155 -14.57 12.97 11.42
N ARG A 156 -13.87 12.78 12.54
CA ARG A 156 -14.24 13.34 13.85
C ARG A 156 -13.43 14.56 14.24
N THR A 157 -12.21 14.68 13.74
CA THR A 157 -11.35 15.81 14.08
C THR A 157 -11.85 17.09 13.44
N LYS A 158 -11.86 18.18 14.22
CA LYS A 158 -12.15 19.52 13.71
C LYS A 158 -10.94 20.19 13.06
N ARG A 159 -9.80 19.49 13.02
CA ARG A 159 -8.51 20.00 12.54
C ARG A 159 -8.04 19.18 11.33
N LEU A 160 -8.92 19.06 10.34
CA LEU A 160 -8.63 18.38 9.09
C LEU A 160 -8.42 19.41 7.97
N ALA A 161 -7.36 19.24 7.20
CA ALA A 161 -7.16 19.96 5.94
C ALA A 161 -7.12 18.95 4.79
N VAL A 162 -7.74 19.30 3.66
CA VAL A 162 -7.81 18.46 2.44
C VAL A 162 -7.27 19.27 1.27
N VAL A 163 -6.46 18.65 0.42
CA VAL A 163 -5.91 19.28 -0.80
C VAL A 163 -6.46 18.54 -2.02
N ALA A 164 -7.00 19.28 -2.98
CA ALA A 164 -7.51 18.72 -4.23
C ALA A 164 -6.36 18.31 -5.16
N GLY A 165 -6.37 17.05 -5.63
CA GLY A 165 -5.42 16.54 -6.61
C GLY A 165 -5.99 16.61 -8.04
N THR A 166 -5.20 17.08 -9.01
CA THR A 166 -5.58 17.20 -10.43
C THR A 166 -4.96 16.12 -11.33
N PHE A 167 -4.57 14.99 -10.75
CA PHE A 167 -3.90 13.88 -11.45
C PHE A 167 -4.78 12.63 -11.48
N ARG A 168 -4.51 11.73 -12.43
CA ARG A 168 -5.14 10.40 -12.48
C ARG A 168 -4.47 9.49 -11.47
N TRP A 169 -5.27 8.71 -10.74
CA TRP A 169 -4.83 7.75 -9.75
C TRP A 169 -5.75 6.52 -9.81
N ASP A 170 -5.19 5.34 -9.54
CA ASP A 170 -5.92 4.05 -9.51
C ASP A 170 -5.43 3.23 -8.31
N ASP A 171 -6.38 2.74 -7.52
CA ASP A 171 -6.20 1.69 -6.52
C ASP A 171 -6.00 0.39 -7.31
N ILE A 172 -4.74 0.05 -7.60
CA ILE A 172 -4.40 -1.26 -8.16
C ILE A 172 -4.62 -2.30 -7.06
N GLY A 173 -5.88 -2.62 -6.79
CA GLY A 173 -6.34 -3.54 -5.75
C GLY A 173 -7.08 -4.76 -6.29
N SER A 174 -7.15 -4.91 -7.63
CA SER A 174 -7.84 -6.01 -8.29
C SER A 174 -7.15 -6.49 -9.55
N TRP A 175 -7.43 -7.73 -9.95
CA TRP A 175 -6.90 -8.32 -11.17
C TRP A 175 -7.36 -7.60 -12.45
N ASP A 176 -8.59 -7.08 -12.48
CA ASP A 176 -9.11 -6.31 -13.62
C ASP A 176 -8.40 -4.96 -13.80
N ALA A 177 -7.72 -4.44 -12.76
CA ALA A 177 -6.89 -3.25 -12.90
C ALA A 177 -5.77 -3.43 -13.96
N LEU A 178 -5.34 -4.68 -14.21
CA LEU A 178 -4.38 -4.99 -15.25
C LEU A 178 -4.84 -4.54 -16.64
N LEU A 179 -6.14 -4.56 -16.95
CA LEU A 179 -6.69 -4.04 -18.22
C LEU A 179 -6.45 -2.54 -18.39
N ARG A 180 -6.34 -1.79 -17.30
CA ARG A 180 -6.16 -0.32 -17.31
C ARG A 180 -4.68 0.08 -17.32
N ILE A 181 -3.81 -0.73 -16.70
CA ILE A 181 -2.41 -0.36 -16.46
C ILE A 181 -1.41 -1.06 -17.38
N ARG A 182 -1.77 -2.20 -17.98
CA ARG A 182 -0.93 -2.92 -18.95
C ARG A 182 -1.39 -2.58 -20.36
N LYS A 183 -0.44 -2.63 -21.30
CA LYS A 183 -0.76 -2.52 -22.73
C LYS A 183 -1.47 -3.82 -23.16
N PRO A 184 -2.73 -3.76 -23.61
CA PRO A 184 -3.40 -4.94 -24.11
C PRO A 184 -2.90 -5.33 -25.52
N ASP A 185 -3.20 -6.54 -25.94
CA ASP A 185 -3.06 -6.99 -27.32
C ASP A 185 -4.12 -6.36 -28.25
N ALA A 186 -4.12 -6.74 -29.53
CA ALA A 186 -5.06 -6.24 -30.53
C ALA A 186 -6.55 -6.57 -30.24
N ARG A 187 -6.82 -7.49 -29.32
CA ARG A 187 -8.16 -7.94 -28.92
C ARG A 187 -8.55 -7.43 -27.53
N GLY A 188 -7.73 -6.59 -26.92
CA GLY A 188 -7.97 -6.02 -25.60
C GLY A 188 -7.53 -6.94 -24.44
N ASN A 189 -6.82 -8.03 -24.71
CA ASN A 189 -6.37 -8.95 -23.67
C ASN A 189 -5.07 -8.47 -23.01
N VAL A 190 -4.93 -8.74 -21.73
CA VAL A 190 -3.66 -8.61 -21.00
C VAL A 190 -3.18 -10.01 -20.66
N VAL A 191 -2.06 -10.40 -21.26
CA VAL A 191 -1.49 -11.74 -21.10
C VAL A 191 -0.13 -11.65 -20.41
N VAL A 192 0.06 -12.47 -19.38
CA VAL A 192 1.32 -12.54 -18.63
C VAL A 192 1.66 -14.00 -18.34
N GLY A 193 2.89 -14.42 -18.66
CA GLY A 193 3.39 -15.77 -18.40
C GLY A 193 3.14 -16.78 -19.52
N ASN A 194 3.17 -18.07 -19.18
CA ASN A 194 3.06 -19.17 -20.15
C ASN A 194 1.59 -19.42 -20.55
N VAL A 195 1.10 -18.64 -21.51
CA VAL A 195 -0.31 -18.62 -21.91
C VAL A 195 -0.45 -18.70 -23.43
N THR A 196 -1.39 -19.51 -23.90
CA THR A 196 -1.85 -19.56 -25.29
C THR A 196 -3.31 -19.15 -25.36
N LEU A 197 -3.61 -18.12 -26.15
CA LEU A 197 -4.99 -17.67 -26.40
C LEU A 197 -5.43 -18.10 -27.80
N ALA A 198 -6.64 -18.63 -27.92
CA ALA A 198 -7.31 -18.74 -29.21
C ALA A 198 -7.83 -17.38 -29.70
N ASP A 199 -8.23 -17.36 -30.97
CA ASP A 199 -8.53 -16.11 -31.68
C ASP A 199 -9.81 -15.40 -31.25
N ASP A 200 -10.65 -16.12 -30.52
CA ASP A 200 -11.94 -15.69 -30.00
C ASP A 200 -11.86 -15.11 -28.58
N VAL A 201 -10.68 -15.07 -27.95
CA VAL A 201 -10.49 -14.46 -26.62
C VAL A 201 -10.40 -12.94 -26.70
N ARG A 202 -11.19 -12.21 -25.90
CA ARG A 202 -11.29 -10.73 -25.92
C ARG A 202 -11.35 -10.10 -24.53
N ARG A 203 -10.82 -8.88 -24.41
CA ARG A 203 -10.93 -8.02 -23.21
C ARG A 203 -10.66 -8.73 -21.87
N SER A 204 -9.77 -9.72 -21.86
CA SER A 204 -9.57 -10.60 -20.71
C SER A 204 -8.16 -10.45 -20.12
N VAL A 205 -8.04 -10.67 -18.82
CA VAL A 205 -6.77 -10.79 -18.12
C VAL A 205 -6.44 -12.26 -17.97
N VAL A 206 -5.32 -12.72 -18.54
CA VAL A 206 -4.86 -14.09 -18.38
C VAL A 206 -3.43 -14.08 -17.84
N TRP A 207 -3.26 -14.63 -16.65
CA TRP A 207 -1.98 -14.65 -15.96
C TRP A 207 -1.64 -16.06 -15.48
N SER A 208 -0.40 -16.50 -15.76
CA SER A 208 0.17 -17.70 -15.15
C SER A 208 1.57 -17.39 -14.61
N ASP A 209 1.86 -17.85 -13.39
CA ASP A 209 3.20 -17.76 -12.79
C ASP A 209 4.07 -19.00 -13.04
N SER A 210 3.50 -20.09 -13.55
CA SER A 210 4.19 -21.39 -13.62
C SER A 210 3.65 -22.33 -14.72
N GLU A 211 2.42 -22.81 -14.59
CA GLU A 211 1.83 -23.80 -15.49
C GLU A 211 1.34 -23.20 -16.82
N HIS A 212 1.26 -24.02 -17.87
CA HIS A 212 0.69 -23.57 -19.16
C HIS A 212 -0.82 -23.39 -19.05
N LEU A 213 -1.34 -22.25 -19.52
CA LEU A 213 -2.77 -22.01 -19.69
C LEU A 213 -3.13 -21.89 -21.16
N ALA A 214 -4.05 -22.73 -21.63
CA ALA A 214 -4.71 -22.58 -22.93
C ALA A 214 -6.14 -22.07 -22.72
N VAL A 215 -6.50 -20.97 -23.37
CA VAL A 215 -7.79 -20.29 -23.18
C VAL A 215 -8.49 -20.09 -24.53
N ILE A 216 -9.77 -20.47 -24.58
CA ILE A 216 -10.62 -20.40 -25.78
C ILE A 216 -11.97 -19.81 -25.39
N GLY A 217 -12.48 -18.88 -26.21
CA GLY A 217 -13.87 -18.40 -26.12
C GLY A 217 -14.21 -17.51 -24.92
N LEU A 218 -13.21 -16.93 -24.22
CA LEU A 218 -13.46 -16.04 -23.08
C LEU A 218 -13.53 -14.57 -23.49
N GLU A 219 -14.49 -13.84 -22.92
CA GLU A 219 -14.66 -12.40 -23.07
C GLU A 219 -14.92 -11.74 -21.72
N ASP A 220 -14.25 -10.62 -21.44
CA ASP A 220 -14.37 -9.86 -20.18
C ASP A 220 -14.08 -10.69 -18.90
N MET A 221 -13.14 -11.62 -18.97
CA MET A 221 -12.77 -12.54 -17.88
C MET A 221 -11.39 -12.25 -17.30
N VAL A 222 -11.21 -12.61 -16.03
CA VAL A 222 -9.93 -12.75 -15.35
C VAL A 222 -9.67 -14.24 -15.14
N VAL A 223 -8.56 -14.74 -15.65
CA VAL A 223 -8.04 -16.09 -15.43
C VAL A 223 -6.64 -15.96 -14.86
N VAL A 224 -6.44 -16.48 -13.65
CA VAL A 224 -5.18 -16.39 -12.93
C VAL A 224 -4.81 -17.77 -12.43
N ARG A 225 -3.61 -18.25 -12.80
CA ARG A 225 -2.96 -19.41 -12.19
C ARG A 225 -1.76 -18.90 -11.41
N ALA A 226 -1.82 -19.03 -10.09
CA ALA A 226 -0.70 -18.63 -9.25
C ALA A 226 -0.64 -19.41 -7.95
N ASN A 227 0.57 -19.75 -7.51
CA ASN A 227 0.82 -20.40 -6.21
C ASN A 227 -0.03 -21.65 -5.96
N GLY A 228 -0.26 -22.47 -7.00
CA GLY A 228 -1.08 -23.69 -6.91
C GLY A 228 -2.60 -23.44 -6.92
N HIS A 229 -3.04 -22.19 -6.97
CA HIS A 229 -4.46 -21.81 -7.04
C HIS A 229 -4.83 -21.31 -8.44
N THR A 230 -6.10 -21.51 -8.80
CA THR A 230 -6.67 -20.98 -10.03
C THR A 230 -7.88 -20.11 -9.68
N LEU A 231 -7.83 -18.84 -10.10
CA LEU A 231 -8.94 -17.90 -10.03
C LEU A 231 -9.52 -17.71 -11.43
N VAL A 232 -10.82 -17.88 -11.55
CA VAL A 232 -11.60 -17.52 -12.74
C VAL A 232 -12.76 -16.66 -12.30
N MET A 233 -12.85 -15.44 -12.82
CA MET A 233 -13.96 -14.53 -12.50
C MET A 233 -14.23 -13.55 -13.64
N PRO A 234 -15.46 -13.02 -13.76
CA PRO A 234 -15.70 -11.86 -14.61
C PRO A 234 -14.90 -10.64 -14.13
N THR A 235 -14.50 -9.79 -15.08
CA THR A 235 -14.01 -8.45 -14.76
C THR A 235 -15.08 -7.63 -14.01
N GLY A 236 -14.66 -6.63 -13.23
CA GLY A 236 -15.58 -5.78 -12.45
C GLY A 236 -16.23 -6.47 -11.22
N ARG A 237 -15.78 -7.68 -10.86
CA ARG A 237 -16.29 -8.42 -9.68
C ARG A 237 -15.26 -8.53 -8.54
N ALA A 238 -14.30 -7.60 -8.46
CA ALA A 238 -13.21 -7.60 -7.47
C ALA A 238 -13.68 -7.73 -6.00
N GLU A 239 -14.81 -7.13 -5.63
CA GLU A 239 -15.36 -7.25 -4.27
C GLU A 239 -15.74 -8.69 -3.90
N ARG A 240 -16.17 -9.51 -4.87
CA ARG A 240 -16.46 -10.92 -4.62
C ARG A 240 -15.20 -11.75 -4.38
N LEU A 241 -14.06 -11.34 -4.91
CA LEU A 241 -12.77 -11.98 -4.64
C LEU A 241 -12.40 -11.83 -3.17
N LYS A 242 -12.52 -10.62 -2.60
CA LYS A 242 -12.25 -10.37 -1.17
C LYS A 242 -13.10 -11.25 -0.26
N GLN A 243 -14.38 -11.45 -0.61
CA GLN A 243 -15.28 -12.34 0.13
C GLN A 243 -14.86 -13.80 -0.01
N LEU A 244 -14.51 -14.25 -1.22
CA LEU A 244 -14.08 -15.63 -1.46
C LEU A 244 -12.80 -15.97 -0.70
N VAL A 245 -11.83 -15.04 -0.65
CA VAL A 245 -10.56 -15.19 0.09
C VAL A 245 -10.81 -15.55 1.57
N GLN A 246 -11.87 -15.02 2.18
CA GLN A 246 -12.19 -15.29 3.59
C GLN A 246 -12.67 -16.73 3.85
N HIS A 247 -12.99 -17.49 2.80
CA HIS A 247 -13.55 -18.85 2.89
C HIS A 247 -12.58 -19.94 2.39
N LEU A 248 -11.37 -19.55 1.98
CA LEU A 248 -10.29 -20.44 1.51
C LEU A 248 -9.21 -20.55 2.58
#